data_AF-A0AAW1XQ08-F1
#
_entry.id   AF-A0AAW1XQ08-F1
#
_cell.length_a   1.000
_cell.length_b   1.000
_cell.length_c   1.000
_cell.angle_alpha   90.00
_cell.angle_beta   90.00
_cell.angle_gamma   90.00
#
_symmetry.space_group_name_H-M   'P 1'
#
loop_
_entity.id
_entity.type
_entity.pdbx_description
1 polymer ?
#
loop_
_entity_poly.entity_id
_entity_poly.type
_entity_poly.pdbx_seq_one_letter_code
_entity_poly.pdbx_strand_id
1 'polypeptide(L)'
;MLPLMKLGTLAIRTISKPIAARLKTHAAVHPRFRAAIIWMAQTKYRWATQLQRRLQYGRAVNVAIRPLDEAKAIAAATDFLGELVIFSVAGLVIMYEVNRNYKSEAKKEAKRKQELEALKLKDKDLEKEVESLRLKLQEMEKQLQTRTSWLEYLKSFLFQQASQQQKSA
;
A
#
# COMPACT_ATOMS: atom_id res chain seq x y z
N MET A 1 -2.60 15.95 -6.80
CA MET A 1 -1.56 15.45 -7.74
C MET A 1 -1.14 16.45 -8.83
N LEU A 2 -1.86 17.56 -9.08
CA LEU A 2 -1.52 18.58 -10.09
C LEU A 2 -0.22 19.41 -9.91
N PRO A 3 0.30 19.69 -8.69
CA PRO A 3 1.47 20.56 -8.53
C PRO A 3 2.80 19.94 -8.98
N LEU A 4 2.95 18.63 -8.79
CA LEU A 4 4.22 17.92 -8.98
C LEU A 4 4.58 17.77 -10.46
N MET A 5 3.58 17.46 -11.29
CA MET A 5 3.73 17.44 -12.75
C MET A 5 4.20 18.79 -13.29
N LYS A 6 3.58 19.90 -12.85
CA LYS A 6 3.95 21.25 -13.29
C LYS A 6 5.36 21.65 -12.86
N LEU A 7 5.75 21.30 -11.64
CA LEU A 7 7.11 21.51 -11.15
C LEU A 7 8.14 20.67 -11.90
N GLY A 8 7.81 19.42 -12.23
CA GLY A 8 8.64 18.55 -13.05
C GLY A 8 8.86 19.12 -14.46
N THR A 9 7.79 19.56 -15.14
CA THR A 9 7.94 20.15 -16.48
C THR A 9 8.70 21.47 -16.47
N LEU A 10 8.53 22.30 -15.42
CA LEU A 10 9.34 23.51 -15.25
C LEU A 10 10.80 23.18 -14.99
N ALA A 11 11.10 22.22 -14.10
CA ALA A 11 12.47 21.80 -13.80
C ALA A 11 13.19 21.29 -15.06
N ILE A 12 12.49 20.51 -15.90
CA ILE A 12 13.01 20.09 -17.20
C ILE A 12 13.37 21.31 -18.05
N ARG A 13 12.45 22.26 -18.21
CA ARG A 13 12.68 23.44 -19.07
C ARG A 13 13.80 24.35 -18.53
N THR A 14 13.89 24.46 -17.21
CA THR A 14 14.88 25.29 -16.49
C THR A 14 16.26 24.65 -16.48
N ILE A 15 16.36 23.32 -16.53
CA ILE A 15 17.64 22.61 -16.49
C ILE A 15 18.12 22.29 -17.92
N SER A 16 17.25 21.86 -18.83
CA SER A 16 17.61 21.46 -20.20
C SER A 16 18.23 22.60 -21.02
N LYS A 17 17.73 23.84 -20.88
CA LYS A 17 18.26 24.99 -21.65
C LYS A 17 19.67 25.43 -21.23
N PRO A 18 19.95 25.72 -19.94
CA PRO A 18 21.29 26.12 -19.52
C PRO A 18 22.27 24.96 -19.57
N ILE A 19 21.86 23.71 -19.32
CA ILE A 19 22.75 22.55 -19.48
C ILE A 19 23.16 22.39 -20.93
N ALA A 20 22.25 22.42 -21.90
CA ALA A 20 22.62 22.32 -23.31
C ALA A 20 23.61 23.42 -23.76
N ALA A 21 23.42 24.65 -23.27
CA ALA A 21 24.33 25.76 -23.54
C ALA A 21 25.70 25.62 -22.85
N ARG A 22 25.71 25.18 -21.58
CA ARG A 22 26.93 24.93 -20.78
C ARG A 22 27.70 23.71 -21.26
N LEU A 23 27.02 22.69 -21.79
CA LEU A 23 27.65 21.49 -22.31
C LEU A 23 28.36 21.75 -23.64
N LYS A 24 27.74 22.54 -24.54
CA LYS A 24 28.40 23.00 -25.76
C LYS A 24 29.68 23.80 -25.47
N THR A 25 29.63 24.68 -24.48
CA THR A 25 30.78 25.53 -24.10
C THR A 25 31.86 24.76 -23.32
N HIS A 26 31.50 23.85 -22.41
CA HIS A 26 32.48 23.06 -21.67
C HIS A 26 33.07 21.88 -22.46
N ALA A 27 32.32 21.26 -23.38
CA ALA A 27 32.85 20.23 -24.27
C ALA A 27 33.86 20.79 -25.28
N ALA A 28 33.74 22.07 -25.65
CA ALA A 28 34.73 22.78 -26.45
C ALA A 28 36.02 23.13 -25.67
N VAL A 29 35.98 23.11 -24.33
CA VAL A 29 37.06 23.64 -23.48
C VAL A 29 37.81 22.56 -22.68
N HIS A 30 37.19 21.43 -22.30
CA HIS A 30 37.85 20.40 -21.47
C HIS A 30 38.03 19.02 -22.14
N PRO A 31 39.28 18.60 -22.46
CA PRO A 31 39.58 17.30 -23.08
C PRO A 31 39.17 16.08 -22.23
N ARG A 32 39.25 16.17 -20.89
CA ARG A 32 38.81 15.10 -19.97
C ARG A 32 37.30 14.86 -20.04
N PHE A 33 36.53 15.93 -20.24
CA PHE A 33 35.08 15.85 -20.37
C PHE A 33 34.67 15.24 -21.72
N ARG A 34 35.37 15.61 -22.79
CA ARG A 34 35.26 14.96 -24.12
C ARG A 34 35.56 13.46 -24.04
N ALA A 35 36.62 13.06 -23.33
CA ALA A 35 36.96 11.65 -23.13
C ALA A 35 35.89 10.90 -22.32
N ALA A 36 35.33 11.51 -21.27
CA ALA A 36 34.27 10.91 -20.47
C ALA A 36 32.97 10.71 -21.27
N ILE A 37 32.58 11.70 -22.08
CA ILE A 37 31.43 11.62 -22.99
C ILE A 37 31.63 10.52 -24.03
N ILE A 38 32.80 10.48 -24.68
CA ILE A 38 33.11 9.46 -25.71
C ILE A 38 33.13 8.07 -25.07
N TRP A 39 33.73 7.92 -23.88
CA TRP A 39 33.76 6.67 -23.14
C TRP A 39 32.34 6.21 -22.75
N MET A 40 31.48 7.11 -22.27
CA MET A 40 30.09 6.79 -21.96
C MET A 40 29.25 6.47 -23.19
N ALA A 41 29.40 7.22 -24.29
CA ALA A 41 28.69 6.94 -25.55
C ALA A 41 29.08 5.57 -26.12
N GLN A 42 30.37 5.23 -26.04
CA GLN A 42 30.87 3.90 -26.41
C GLN A 42 30.36 2.83 -25.46
N THR A 43 30.23 3.12 -24.16
CA THR A 43 29.67 2.19 -23.17
C THR A 43 28.19 1.93 -23.47
N LYS A 44 27.34 2.95 -23.56
CA LYS A 44 25.91 2.79 -23.91
C LYS A 44 25.71 1.95 -25.19
N TYR A 45 26.48 2.23 -26.24
CA TYR A 45 26.41 1.47 -27.50
C TYR A 45 26.92 0.02 -27.36
N ARG A 46 27.98 -0.22 -26.60
CA ARG A 46 28.47 -1.58 -26.29
C ARG A 46 27.44 -2.38 -25.51
N TRP A 47 26.78 -1.78 -24.52
CA TRP A 47 25.74 -2.44 -23.73
C TRP A 47 24.47 -2.71 -24.55
N ALA A 48 24.01 -1.73 -25.34
CA ALA A 48 22.87 -1.89 -26.23
C ALA A 48 23.12 -3.00 -27.27
N THR A 49 24.29 -2.98 -27.93
CA THR A 49 24.66 -4.05 -28.87
C THR A 49 24.93 -5.38 -28.18
N GLN A 50 25.37 -5.44 -26.93
CA GLN A 50 25.58 -6.69 -26.18
C GLN A 50 24.24 -7.34 -25.81
N LEU A 51 23.25 -6.55 -25.37
CA LEU A 51 21.89 -7.03 -25.10
C LEU A 51 21.18 -7.47 -26.39
N GLN A 52 21.28 -6.67 -27.45
CA GLN A 52 20.65 -6.96 -28.74
C GLN A 52 21.30 -8.17 -29.44
N ARG A 53 22.62 -8.37 -29.28
CA ARG A 53 23.35 -9.58 -29.73
C ARG A 53 22.94 -10.85 -28.96
N ARG A 54 22.56 -10.74 -27.68
CA ARG A 54 22.10 -11.90 -26.88
C ARG A 54 20.64 -12.26 -27.14
N LEU A 55 19.83 -11.30 -27.56
CA LEU A 55 18.38 -11.48 -27.67
C LEU A 55 17.87 -11.71 -29.10
N GLN A 56 18.58 -11.28 -30.16
CA GLN A 56 17.91 -11.15 -31.48
C GLN A 56 18.68 -11.64 -32.71
N TYR A 57 20.01 -11.50 -32.82
CA TYR A 57 20.74 -11.90 -34.03
C TYR A 57 22.13 -12.45 -33.70
N GLY A 58 22.30 -13.76 -33.82
CA GLY A 58 23.59 -14.47 -33.66
C GLY A 58 24.62 -14.17 -34.78
N ARG A 59 24.86 -12.91 -35.12
CA ARG A 59 25.95 -12.50 -36.03
C ARG A 59 26.65 -11.25 -35.50
N ALA A 60 27.94 -11.38 -35.25
CA ALA A 60 28.83 -10.31 -34.85
C ALA A 60 29.21 -9.46 -36.07
N VAL A 61 28.41 -8.45 -36.42
CA VAL A 61 28.87 -7.40 -37.33
C VAL A 61 29.66 -6.39 -36.50
N ASN A 62 30.98 -6.44 -36.68
CA ASN A 62 31.94 -5.59 -35.99
C ASN A 62 31.98 -4.24 -36.72
N VAL A 63 31.12 -3.31 -36.34
CA VAL A 63 31.12 -1.96 -36.91
C VAL A 63 32.22 -1.15 -36.24
N ALA A 64 33.32 -0.97 -36.98
CA ALA A 64 34.44 -0.14 -36.60
C ALA A 64 33.96 1.28 -36.25
N ILE A 65 34.39 1.73 -35.07
CA ILE A 65 34.07 3.03 -34.47
C ILE A 65 34.70 4.12 -35.33
N ARG A 66 33.88 4.81 -36.13
CA ARG A 66 34.26 6.08 -36.73
C ARG A 66 34.30 7.13 -35.60
N PRO A 67 35.37 7.90 -35.41
CA PRO A 67 35.40 8.96 -34.41
C PRO A 67 34.19 9.87 -34.67
N LEU A 68 33.33 9.99 -33.67
CA LEU A 68 32.08 10.73 -33.79
C LEU A 68 32.43 12.20 -34.05
N ASP A 69 31.86 12.76 -35.11
CA ASP A 69 31.86 14.19 -35.37
C ASP A 69 31.52 14.93 -34.07
N GLU A 70 32.32 15.93 -33.72
CA GLU A 70 32.35 16.55 -32.39
C GLU A 70 30.96 17.06 -31.97
N ALA A 71 30.19 17.54 -32.95
CA ALA A 71 28.80 17.95 -32.79
C ALA A 71 27.86 16.81 -32.32
N LYS A 72 28.05 15.58 -32.82
CA LYS A 72 27.21 14.42 -32.47
C LYS A 72 27.50 13.89 -31.07
N ALA A 73 28.77 13.93 -30.63
CA ALA A 73 29.15 13.52 -29.28
C ALA A 73 28.56 14.48 -28.23
N ILE A 74 28.59 15.78 -28.53
CA ILE A 74 28.02 16.82 -27.67
C ILE A 74 26.49 16.67 -27.60
N ALA A 75 25.83 16.39 -28.72
CA ALA A 75 24.38 16.13 -28.74
C ALA A 75 24.01 14.92 -27.87
N ALA A 76 24.70 13.79 -28.04
CA ALA A 76 24.44 12.57 -27.26
C ALA A 76 24.68 12.77 -25.75
N ALA A 77 25.70 13.55 -25.37
CA ALA A 77 25.96 13.89 -23.98
C ALA A 77 24.86 14.77 -23.38
N THR A 78 24.35 15.71 -24.17
CA THR A 78 23.29 16.63 -23.74
C THR A 78 21.99 15.86 -23.50
N ASP A 79 21.63 14.97 -24.42
CA ASP A 79 20.46 14.11 -24.28
C ASP A 79 20.57 13.21 -23.04
N PHE A 80 21.72 12.58 -22.83
CA PHE A 80 21.96 11.73 -21.66
C PHE A 80 21.90 12.50 -20.33
N LEU A 81 22.49 13.69 -20.26
CA LEU A 81 22.43 14.54 -19.06
C LEU A 81 21.01 15.03 -18.77
N GLY A 82 20.25 15.40 -19.81
CA GLY A 82 18.84 15.74 -19.67
C GLY A 82 18.02 14.57 -19.12
N GLU A 83 18.27 13.37 -19.66
CA GLU A 83 17.61 12.14 -19.24
C GLU A 83 17.94 11.77 -17.78
N LEU A 84 19.21 11.88 -17.37
CA LEU A 84 19.63 11.66 -15.98
C LEU A 84 18.99 12.61 -14.98
N VAL A 85 18.87 13.90 -15.33
CA VAL A 85 18.21 14.88 -14.47
C VAL A 85 16.74 14.52 -14.29
N ILE A 86 16.05 14.15 -15.38
CA ILE A 86 14.64 13.74 -15.34
C ILE A 86 14.47 12.51 -14.44
N PHE A 87 15.31 11.48 -14.63
CA PHE A 87 15.26 10.28 -13.81
C PHE A 87 15.58 10.55 -12.33
N SER A 88 16.53 11.44 -12.05
CA SER A 88 16.86 11.83 -10.67
C SER A 88 15.68 12.55 -9.99
N VAL A 89 15.08 13.53 -10.66
CA VAL A 89 13.92 14.26 -10.14
C VAL A 89 12.73 13.33 -9.94
N ALA A 90 12.44 12.45 -10.90
CA ALA A 90 11.38 11.46 -10.79
C ALA A 90 11.63 10.48 -9.62
N GLY A 91 12.87 10.00 -9.46
CA GLY A 91 13.26 9.14 -8.35
C GLY A 91 13.10 9.81 -6.99
N LEU A 92 13.52 11.08 -6.86
CA LEU A 92 13.36 11.87 -5.64
C LEU A 92 11.88 12.08 -5.29
N VAL A 93 11.03 12.35 -6.29
CA VAL A 93 9.58 12.47 -6.10
C VAL A 93 8.98 11.17 -5.57
N ILE A 94 9.30 10.03 -6.20
CA ILE A 94 8.80 8.72 -5.77
C ILE A 94 9.29 8.40 -4.36
N MET A 95 10.57 8.60 -4.06
CA MET A 95 11.11 8.39 -2.71
C MET A 95 10.41 9.27 -1.68
N TYR A 96 10.14 10.54 -2.01
CA TYR A 96 9.42 11.46 -1.13
C TYR A 96 7.98 11.00 -0.86
N GLU A 97 7.26 10.57 -1.90
CA GLU A 97 5.89 10.04 -1.77
C GLU A 97 5.86 8.77 -0.94
N VAL A 98 6.80 7.84 -1.18
CA VAL A 98 6.94 6.60 -0.42
C VAL A 98 7.21 6.89 1.06
N ASN A 99 8.19 7.75 1.37
CA ASN A 99 8.50 8.16 2.74
C ASN A 99 7.31 8.84 3.45
N ARG A 100 6.55 9.64 2.70
CA ARG A 100 5.33 10.28 3.20
C ARG A 100 4.20 9.28 3.42
N ASN A 101 4.05 8.28 2.55
CA ASN A 101 3.01 7.26 2.64
C ASN A 101 3.23 6.33 3.84
N TYR A 102 4.47 5.96 4.18
CA TYR A 102 4.74 5.15 5.38
C TYR A 102 4.13 5.74 6.66
N LYS A 103 4.22 7.06 6.86
CA LYS A 103 3.64 7.73 8.03
C LYS A 103 2.11 7.80 8.01
N SER A 104 1.50 7.79 6.83
CA SER A 104 0.04 7.86 6.66
C SER A 104 -0.61 6.47 6.79
N GLU A 105 0.02 5.45 6.22
CA GLU A 105 -0.39 4.05 6.29
C GLU A 105 -0.34 3.54 7.74
N ALA A 106 0.76 3.78 8.46
CA ALA A 106 0.90 3.36 9.85
C ALA A 106 -0.17 3.98 10.77
N LYS A 107 -0.54 5.25 10.54
CA LYS A 107 -1.62 5.92 11.30
C LYS A 107 -2.99 5.34 10.97
N LYS A 108 -3.24 4.96 9.71
CA LYS A 108 -4.49 4.31 9.31
C LYS A 108 -4.61 2.89 9.85
N GLU A 109 -3.49 2.16 9.93
CA GLU A 109 -3.47 0.82 10.51
C GLU A 109 -3.65 0.88 12.04
N ALA A 110 -3.02 1.84 12.71
CA ALA A 110 -3.21 2.06 14.14
C ALA A 110 -4.68 2.39 14.49
N LYS A 111 -5.33 3.26 13.70
CA LYS A 111 -6.77 3.54 13.87
C LYS A 111 -7.64 2.30 13.67
N ARG A 112 -7.37 1.51 12.63
CA ARG A 112 -8.10 0.26 12.37
C ARG A 112 -7.95 -0.75 13.51
N LYS A 113 -6.74 -0.87 14.09
CA LYS A 113 -6.51 -1.72 15.27
C LYS A 113 -7.29 -1.23 16.48
N GLN A 114 -7.29 0.08 16.74
CA GLN A 114 -8.05 0.67 17.84
C GLN A 114 -9.57 0.45 17.68
N GLU A 115 -10.12 0.61 16.48
CA GLU A 115 -11.53 0.32 16.19
C GLU A 115 -11.86 -1.16 16.42
N LEU A 116 -10.99 -2.08 15.99
CA LEU A 116 -11.16 -3.51 16.20
C LEU A 116 -11.14 -3.89 17.68
N GLU A 117 -10.24 -3.28 18.47
CA GLU A 117 -10.18 -3.48 19.92
C GLU A 117 -11.45 -2.96 20.62
N ALA A 118 -11.97 -1.80 20.19
CA ALA A 118 -13.22 -1.26 20.71
C ALA A 118 -14.43 -2.16 20.38
N LEU A 119 -14.47 -2.72 19.17
CA LEU A 119 -15.49 -3.71 18.77
C LEU A 119 -15.41 -4.99 19.62
N LYS A 120 -14.21 -5.54 19.81
CA LYS A 120 -14.02 -6.73 20.67
C LYS A 120 -14.44 -6.50 22.12
N LEU A 121 -14.26 -5.28 22.64
CA LEU A 121 -14.72 -4.95 23.99
C LEU A 121 -16.26 -4.95 24.06
N LYS A 122 -16.90 -4.36 23.05
CA LYS A 122 -18.37 -4.35 22.94
C LYS A 122 -18.93 -5.76 22.79
N ASP A 123 -18.30 -6.62 22.00
CA ASP A 123 -18.71 -8.02 21.86
C ASP A 123 -18.65 -8.75 23.21
N LYS A 124 -17.58 -8.55 23.99
CA LYS A 124 -17.45 -9.15 25.32
C LYS A 124 -18.51 -8.66 26.31
N ASP A 125 -18.87 -7.37 26.26
CA ASP A 125 -19.93 -6.84 27.12
C ASP A 125 -21.31 -7.36 26.69
N LEU A 126 -21.56 -7.45 25.39
CA LEU A 126 -22.77 -8.08 24.84
C LEU A 126 -22.87 -9.56 25.23
N GLU A 127 -21.76 -10.32 25.18
CA GLU A 127 -21.72 -11.71 25.63
C GLU A 127 -22.12 -11.84 27.11
N LYS A 128 -21.59 -10.97 27.98
CA LYS A 128 -21.98 -10.94 29.40
C LYS A 128 -23.44 -10.57 29.58
N GLU A 129 -23.95 -9.62 28.80
CA GLU A 129 -25.35 -9.21 28.87
C GLU A 129 -26.27 -10.36 28.46
N VAL A 130 -25.96 -11.05 27.36
CA VAL A 130 -26.67 -12.25 26.91
C VAL A 130 -26.64 -13.36 27.96
N GLU A 131 -25.49 -13.58 28.60
CA GLU A 131 -25.37 -14.57 29.67
C GLU A 131 -26.22 -14.19 30.90
N SER A 132 -26.21 -12.92 31.29
CA SER A 132 -27.07 -12.42 32.37
C SER A 132 -28.56 -12.55 32.07
N LEU A 133 -28.96 -12.33 30.81
CA LEU A 133 -30.34 -12.48 30.36
C LEU A 133 -30.76 -13.95 30.36
N ARG A 134 -29.88 -14.86 29.92
CA ARG A 134 -30.13 -16.32 29.98
C ARG A 134 -30.36 -16.79 31.41
N LEU A 135 -29.54 -16.33 32.36
CA LEU A 135 -29.70 -16.67 33.78
C LEU A 135 -31.04 -16.17 34.34
N LYS A 136 -31.43 -14.93 34.01
CA LYS A 136 -32.74 -14.39 34.41
C LYS A 136 -33.90 -15.19 33.83
N LEU A 137 -33.81 -15.62 32.57
CA LEU A 137 -34.83 -16.45 31.95
C LEU A 137 -34.95 -17.81 32.64
N GLN A 138 -33.83 -18.48 32.93
CA GLN A 138 -33.84 -19.76 33.65
C GLN A 138 -34.45 -19.63 35.05
N GLU A 139 -34.16 -18.54 35.75
CA GLU A 139 -34.75 -18.27 37.07
C GLU A 139 -36.27 -18.07 36.97
N MET A 140 -36.73 -17.32 35.97
CA MET A 140 -38.16 -17.15 35.71
C MET A 140 -38.85 -18.47 35.34
N GLU A 141 -38.22 -19.31 34.52
CA GLU A 141 -38.74 -20.63 34.16
C GLU A 141 -38.87 -21.54 35.38
N LYS A 142 -37.89 -21.54 36.29
CA LYS A 142 -37.97 -22.30 37.56
C LYS A 142 -39.10 -21.80 38.45
N GLN A 143 -39.29 -20.48 38.54
CA GLN A 143 -40.40 -19.90 39.31
C GLN A 143 -41.75 -20.29 38.72
N LEU A 144 -41.88 -20.26 37.39
CA LEU A 144 -43.08 -20.72 36.70
C LEU A 144 -43.33 -22.21 36.95
N GLN A 145 -42.33 -23.07 36.80
CA GLN A 145 -42.43 -24.52 37.09
C GLN A 145 -42.85 -24.80 38.53
N THR A 146 -42.26 -24.08 39.49
CA THR A 146 -42.59 -24.24 40.91
C THR A 146 -44.05 -23.83 41.18
N ARG A 147 -44.52 -22.75 40.54
CA ARG A 147 -45.92 -22.31 40.63
C ARG A 147 -46.86 -23.32 39.99
N THR A 148 -46.56 -23.84 38.79
CA THR A 148 -47.40 -24.87 38.15
C THR A 148 -47.46 -26.15 38.97
N SER A 149 -46.33 -26.64 39.50
CA SER A 149 -46.32 -27.83 40.35
C SER A 149 -47.16 -27.63 41.62
N TRP A 150 -47.11 -26.42 42.21
CA TRP A 150 -47.94 -26.07 43.37
C TRP A 150 -49.44 -26.08 43.03
N LEU A 151 -49.81 -25.56 41.86
CA LEU A 151 -51.20 -25.58 41.40
C LEU A 151 -51.70 -27.01 41.15
N GLU A 152 -50.86 -27.89 40.60
CA GLU A 152 -51.21 -29.30 40.43
C GLU A 152 -51.37 -30.03 41.77
N TYR A 153 -50.46 -29.77 42.73
CA TYR A 153 -50.57 -30.30 44.09
C TYR A 153 -51.84 -29.86 44.80
N LEU A 154 -52.21 -28.57 44.68
CA LEU A 154 -53.45 -28.06 45.25
C LEU A 154 -54.70 -28.69 44.61
N LYS A 155 -54.70 -28.85 43.28
CA LYS A 155 -55.81 -29.51 42.57
C LYS A 155 -56.00 -30.96 43.05
N SER A 156 -54.92 -31.72 43.17
CA SER A 156 -55.00 -33.12 43.63
C SER A 156 -55.45 -33.22 45.09
N PHE A 157 -54.97 -32.32 45.97
CA PHE A 157 -55.40 -32.25 47.36
C PHE A 157 -56.89 -31.93 47.50
N LEU A 158 -57.38 -30.89 46.80
CA LEU A 158 -58.80 -30.52 46.81
C LEU A 158 -59.70 -31.63 46.26
N PHE A 159 -59.26 -32.31 45.19
CA PHE A 159 -59.99 -33.46 44.62
C PHE A 159 -60.09 -34.62 45.63
N GLN A 160 -59.01 -34.91 46.34
CA GLN A 160 -58.98 -35.95 47.36
C GLN A 160 -59.92 -35.63 48.54
N GLN A 161 -59.93 -34.37 49.00
CA GLN A 161 -60.83 -33.91 50.06
C GLN A 161 -62.31 -34.00 49.65
N ALA A 162 -62.64 -33.61 48.42
CA ALA A 162 -64.00 -33.74 47.87
C ALA A 162 -64.44 -35.21 47.81
N SER A 163 -63.54 -36.12 47.40
CA SER A 163 -63.83 -37.56 47.33
C SER A 163 -64.02 -38.22 48.70
N GLN A 164 -63.42 -37.67 49.77
CA GLN A 164 -63.63 -38.15 51.13
C GLN A 164 -64.97 -37.71 51.71
N GLN A 165 -65.40 -36.46 51.48
CA GLN A 165 -66.72 -36.00 51.96
C GLN A 165 -67.89 -36.73 51.29
N GLN A 166 -67.72 -37.17 50.05
CA GLN A 166 -68.76 -37.90 49.31
C GLN A 166 -68.89 -39.37 49.73
N LYS A 167 -67.94 -39.91 50.50
CA LYS A 167 -68.00 -41.28 51.08
C LYS A 167 -68.52 -41.31 52.53
N SER A 168 -68.65 -40.15 53.17
CA SER A 168 -69.12 -40.03 54.56
C SER A 168 -70.54 -39.49 54.72
N ALA A 169 -71.26 -39.28 53.60
CA ALA A 169 -72.68 -38.92 53.53
C ALA A 169 -73.47 -40.11 52.96
#